data_AF-A0A9W8CV65-F1
#
_entry.id   AF-A0A9W8CV65-F1
#
_cell.length_a   1.000
_cell.length_b   1.000
_cell.length_c   1.000
_cell.angle_alpha   90.00
_cell.angle_beta   90.00
_cell.angle_gamma   90.00
#
_symmetry.space_group_name_H-M   'P 1'
#
loop_
_entity.id
_entity.type
_entity.pdbx_description
1 polymer ?
#
loop_
_entity_poly.entity_id
_entity_poly.type
_entity_poly.pdbx_seq_one_letter_code
_entity_poly.pdbx_strand_id
1 'polypeptide(L)'
;QRNHIERLMLNIDKSIELPASTKPTLKPPPEIVLNVRGSSAGAGSSDFSIYRDLRRKENARMKFMEAEAAEDIAKERFADEAESLKRKDDERTAKNRAKRQRRNAKGKGKAAVS
;
A
#
# COMPACT_ATOMS: atom_id res chain seq x y z
N GLN A 1 10.27 27.22 4.48
CA GLN A 1 9.49 26.76 3.30
C GLN A 1 9.52 27.78 2.17
N ARG A 2 9.22 29.07 2.42
CA ARG A 2 9.26 30.15 1.41
C ARG A 2 10.53 30.18 0.54
N ASN A 3 11.72 30.18 1.13
CA ASN A 3 12.99 30.22 0.38
C ASN A 3 13.24 28.96 -0.48
N HIS A 4 12.64 27.81 -0.13
CA HIS A 4 12.73 26.59 -0.94
C HIS A 4 11.83 26.71 -2.17
N ILE A 5 10.63 27.26 -2.01
CA ILE A 5 9.71 27.56 -3.11
C ILE A 5 10.34 28.61 -4.05
N GLU A 6 10.88 29.70 -3.50
CA GLU A 6 11.59 30.73 -4.31
C GLU A 6 12.73 30.11 -5.13
N ARG A 7 13.49 29.17 -4.55
CA ARG A 7 14.56 28.44 -5.27
C ARG A 7 14.04 27.54 -6.39
N LEU A 8 12.90 26.87 -6.19
CA LEU A 8 12.25 26.06 -7.22
C LEU A 8 11.67 26.93 -8.36
N MET A 9 11.12 28.10 -8.00
CA MET A 9 10.55 29.07 -8.95
C MET A 9 11.61 29.80 -9.79
N LEU A 10 12.87 29.88 -9.33
CA LEU A 10 13.98 30.44 -10.11
C LEU A 10 14.42 29.54 -11.27
N ASN A 11 14.11 28.23 -11.23
CA ASN A 11 14.51 27.26 -12.25
C ASN A 11 13.31 26.41 -12.70
N ILE A 12 12.26 27.06 -13.21
CA ILE A 12 11.02 26.41 -13.64
C ILE A 12 11.23 25.38 -14.76
N ASP A 13 12.21 25.61 -15.64
CA ASP A 13 12.49 24.72 -16.79
C ASP A 13 13.19 23.41 -16.39
N LYS A 14 13.68 23.29 -15.14
CA LYS A 14 14.34 22.07 -14.66
C LYS A 14 13.32 21.12 -14.05
N SER A 15 13.28 19.88 -14.56
CA SER A 15 12.47 18.82 -13.95
C SER A 15 12.95 18.54 -12.52
N ILE A 16 12.01 18.48 -11.57
CA ILE A 16 12.29 18.12 -10.18
C ILE A 16 12.19 16.59 -10.07
N GLU A 17 13.28 15.95 -9.64
CA GLU A 17 13.26 14.53 -9.28
C GLU A 17 12.68 14.37 -7.88
N LEU A 18 11.48 13.82 -7.78
CA LEU A 18 10.90 13.43 -6.50
C LEU A 18 11.57 12.13 -6.03
N PRO A 19 11.79 11.97 -4.71
CA PRO A 19 12.33 10.73 -4.19
C PRO A 19 11.38 9.58 -4.55
N ALA A 20 11.92 8.55 -5.21
CA ALA A 20 11.17 7.34 -5.49
C ALA A 20 10.72 6.68 -4.19
N SER A 21 9.55 6.04 -4.21
CA SER A 21 9.06 5.25 -3.07
C SER A 21 10.05 4.13 -2.76
N THR A 22 10.71 4.20 -1.60
CA THR A 22 11.63 3.16 -1.14
C THR A 22 10.84 2.04 -0.49
N LYS A 23 10.17 1.21 -1.30
CA LYS A 23 9.65 -0.06 -0.80
C LYS A 23 10.84 -0.98 -0.50
N PRO A 24 10.96 -1.53 0.72
CA PRO A 24 12.01 -2.50 1.00
C PRO A 24 11.79 -3.73 0.11
N THR A 25 12.78 -4.07 -0.71
CA THR A 25 12.74 -5.28 -1.55
C THR A 25 13.80 -6.27 -1.08
N LEU A 26 13.44 -7.54 -0.97
CA LEU A 26 14.40 -8.60 -0.69
C LEU A 26 15.22 -8.91 -1.95
N LYS A 27 16.54 -9.11 -1.77
CA LYS A 27 17.40 -9.56 -2.86
C LYS A 27 17.08 -11.03 -3.19
N PRO A 28 16.94 -11.39 -4.47
CA PRO A 28 16.72 -12.78 -4.85
C PRO A 28 17.92 -13.64 -4.43
N PRO A 29 17.69 -14.93 -4.08
CA PRO A 29 18.78 -15.85 -3.85
C PRO A 29 19.60 -16.03 -5.15
N PRO A 30 20.94 -16.21 -5.06
CA PRO A 30 21.76 -16.48 -6.23
C PRO A 30 21.41 -17.84 -6.83
N GLU A 31 21.35 -17.91 -8.16
CA GLU A 31 20.97 -19.13 -8.89
C GLU A 31 22.03 -20.25 -8.79
N ILE A 32 23.32 -19.88 -8.84
CA ILE A 32 24.43 -20.83 -8.80
C ILE A 32 25.39 -20.42 -7.69
N VAL A 33 25.65 -21.35 -6.77
CA VAL A 33 26.71 -21.20 -5.77
C VAL A 33 27.91 -22.00 -6.25
N LEU A 34 28.97 -21.30 -6.66
CA LEU A 34 30.16 -21.93 -7.26
C LEU A 34 31.08 -22.60 -6.23
N ASN A 35 30.99 -22.19 -4.96
CA ASN A 35 31.98 -22.56 -3.92
C ASN A 35 31.42 -23.59 -2.93
N VAL A 36 30.63 -24.56 -3.40
CA VAL A 36 30.04 -25.60 -2.53
C VAL A 36 31.06 -26.68 -2.23
N ARG A 37 31.34 -26.89 -0.94
CA ARG A 37 32.18 -28.01 -0.48
C ARG A 37 31.43 -29.34 -0.69
N GLY A 38 32.15 -30.42 -0.98
CA GLY A 38 31.54 -31.73 -1.20
C GLY A 38 30.68 -32.20 -0.02
N SER A 39 29.64 -32.99 -0.27
CA SER A 39 28.62 -33.37 0.73
C SER A 39 29.16 -34.16 1.93
N SER A 40 30.31 -34.82 1.78
CA SER A 40 30.99 -35.56 2.85
C SER A 40 32.14 -34.78 3.49
N ALA A 41 32.38 -33.53 3.08
CA ALA A 41 33.43 -32.73 3.65
C ALA A 41 33.07 -32.30 5.08
N GLY A 42 34.01 -32.41 6.01
CA GLY A 42 33.82 -31.98 7.40
C GLY A 42 33.61 -30.47 7.53
N ALA A 43 33.12 -30.06 8.71
CA ALA A 43 32.89 -28.66 9.03
C ALA A 43 34.20 -27.84 8.93
N GLY A 44 34.19 -26.82 8.07
CA GLY A 44 35.24 -25.81 7.95
C GLY A 44 35.08 -24.67 8.97
N SER A 45 36.15 -23.92 9.19
CA SER A 45 36.14 -22.75 10.09
C SER A 45 35.22 -21.62 9.62
N SER A 46 34.87 -21.58 8.33
CA SER A 46 33.94 -20.61 7.74
C SER A 46 32.47 -21.00 7.82
N ASP A 47 32.17 -22.28 8.04
CA ASP A 47 30.82 -22.84 7.85
C ASP A 47 29.82 -22.24 8.85
N PHE A 48 30.28 -21.96 10.07
CA PHE A 48 29.48 -21.27 11.07
C PHE A 48 29.05 -19.86 10.61
N SER A 49 29.98 -19.09 10.03
CA SER A 49 29.70 -17.73 9.56
C SER A 49 28.75 -17.73 8.36
N ILE A 50 28.92 -18.70 7.45
CA ILE A 50 28.04 -18.92 6.31
C ILE A 50 26.62 -19.23 6.80
N TYR A 51 26.47 -20.17 7.74
CA TYR A 51 25.17 -20.51 8.33
C TYR A 51 24.52 -19.31 9.04
N ARG A 52 25.28 -18.56 9.83
CA ARG A 52 24.79 -17.35 10.52
C ARG A 52 24.22 -16.34 9.52
N ASP A 53 24.93 -16.08 8.43
CA ASP A 53 24.52 -15.11 7.43
C ASP A 53 23.31 -15.61 6.63
N LEU A 54 23.29 -16.90 6.26
CA LEU A 54 22.16 -17.53 5.61
C LEU A 54 20.90 -17.47 6.48
N ARG A 55 21.01 -17.83 7.76
CA ARG A 55 19.91 -17.80 8.72
C ARG A 55 19.38 -16.38 8.93
N ARG A 56 20.26 -15.39 8.99
CA ARG A 56 19.85 -13.98 9.07
C ARG A 56 19.06 -13.55 7.84
N LYS A 57 19.54 -13.91 6.64
CA LYS A 57 18.84 -13.62 5.38
C LYS A 57 17.47 -14.30 5.33
N GLU A 58 17.40 -15.57 5.72
CA GLU A 58 16.14 -16.33 5.70
C GLU A 58 15.13 -15.79 6.72
N ASN A 59 15.56 -15.48 7.94
CA ASN A 59 14.67 -14.87 8.92
C ASN A 59 14.16 -13.50 8.46
N ALA A 60 15.00 -12.70 7.81
CA ALA A 60 14.58 -11.42 7.23
C ALA A 60 13.57 -11.62 6.09
N ARG A 61 13.78 -12.64 5.25
CA ARG A 61 12.87 -13.05 4.18
C ARG A 61 11.50 -13.44 4.74
N MET A 62 11.46 -14.31 5.74
CA MET A 62 10.23 -14.75 6.39
C MET A 62 9.47 -13.58 7.02
N LYS A 63 10.14 -12.74 7.81
CA LYS A 63 9.51 -11.56 8.43
C LYS A 63 8.93 -10.58 7.42
N PHE A 64 9.60 -10.38 6.29
CA PHE A 64 9.11 -9.50 5.23
C PHE A 64 7.84 -10.06 4.59
N MET A 65 7.82 -11.35 4.25
CA MET A 65 6.61 -11.99 3.69
C MET A 65 5.44 -11.97 4.67
N GLU A 66 5.70 -12.22 5.96
CA GLU A 66 4.67 -12.13 7.01
C GLU A 66 4.11 -10.71 7.15
N ALA A 67 4.98 -9.69 7.10
CA ALA A 67 4.56 -8.30 7.15
C ALA A 67 3.75 -7.89 5.92
N GLU A 68 4.19 -8.28 4.72
CA GLU A 68 3.48 -8.01 3.46
C GLU A 68 2.09 -8.66 3.46
N ALA A 69 1.99 -9.93 3.86
CA ALA A 69 0.71 -10.62 4.00
C ALA A 69 -0.21 -9.93 5.03
N ALA A 70 0.33 -9.49 6.16
CA ALA A 70 -0.46 -8.77 7.17
C ALA A 70 -0.96 -7.41 6.66
N GLU A 71 -0.13 -6.66 5.92
CA GLU A 71 -0.53 -5.41 5.29
C GLU A 71 -1.63 -5.63 4.25
N ASP A 72 -1.53 -6.68 3.43
CA ASP A 72 -2.52 -6.94 2.39
C ASP A 72 -3.87 -7.35 2.97
N ILE A 73 -3.87 -8.19 4.01
CA ILE A 73 -5.10 -8.51 4.77
C ILE A 73 -5.71 -7.24 5.38
N ALA A 74 -4.89 -6.34 5.93
CA ALA A 74 -5.37 -5.09 6.51
C ALA A 74 -5.95 -4.14 5.45
N LYS A 75 -5.33 -4.07 4.26
CA LYS A 75 -5.83 -3.28 3.12
C LYS A 75 -7.17 -3.81 2.62
N GLU A 76 -7.31 -5.13 2.48
CA GLU A 76 -8.55 -5.77 2.05
C GLU A 76 -9.69 -5.47 3.03
N ARG A 77 -9.46 -5.71 4.33
CA ARG A 77 -10.45 -5.39 5.38
C ARG A 77 -10.85 -3.92 5.37
N PHE A 78 -9.88 -3.01 5.22
CA PHE A 78 -10.15 -1.58 5.16
C PHE A 78 -10.99 -1.22 3.93
N ALA A 79 -10.70 -1.83 2.78
CA ALA A 79 -11.46 -1.60 1.54
C ALA A 79 -12.91 -2.08 1.70
N ASP A 80 -13.12 -3.28 2.25
CA ASP A 80 -14.44 -3.85 2.51
C ASP A 80 -15.26 -2.98 3.48
N GLU A 81 -14.63 -2.54 4.58
CA GLU A 81 -15.27 -1.66 5.56
C GLU A 81 -15.65 -0.31 4.92
N ALA A 82 -14.74 0.29 4.16
CA ALA A 82 -14.97 1.55 3.47
C ALA A 82 -16.12 1.45 2.44
N GLU A 83 -16.18 0.35 1.68
CA GLU A 83 -17.27 0.10 0.73
C GLU A 83 -18.60 -0.07 1.46
N SER A 84 -18.62 -0.81 2.56
CA SER A 84 -19.83 -1.04 3.36
C SER A 84 -20.38 0.28 3.95
N LEU A 85 -19.50 1.17 4.40
CA LEU A 85 -19.87 2.48 4.94
C LEU A 85 -20.40 3.39 3.83
N LYS A 86 -19.69 3.43 2.69
CA LYS A 86 -20.13 4.20 1.52
C LYS A 86 -21.51 3.77 1.05
N ARG A 87 -21.78 2.46 0.98
CA ARG A 87 -23.10 1.93 0.62
C ARG A 87 -24.18 2.36 1.60
N LYS A 88 -23.93 2.28 2.92
CA LYS A 88 -24.89 2.74 3.94
C LYS A 88 -25.20 4.23 3.83
N ASP A 89 -24.19 5.05 3.55
CA ASP A 89 -24.36 6.49 3.37
C ASP A 89 -25.11 6.82 2.07
N ASP A 90 -24.84 6.10 0.98
CA ASP A 90 -25.55 6.24 -0.29
C ASP A 90 -27.03 5.83 -0.15
N GLU A 91 -27.33 4.74 0.56
CA GLU A 91 -28.70 4.30 0.83
C GLU A 91 -29.47 5.34 1.67
N ARG A 92 -28.86 5.89 2.73
CA ARG A 92 -29.43 6.97 3.55
C ARG A 92 -29.68 8.22 2.72
N THR A 93 -28.70 8.60 1.91
CA THR A 93 -28.78 9.79 1.06
C THR A 93 -29.83 9.63 -0.03
N ALA A 94 -29.93 8.45 -0.66
CA ALA A 94 -30.95 8.13 -1.66
C ALA A 94 -32.36 8.17 -1.07
N LYS A 95 -32.58 7.58 0.11
CA LYS A 95 -33.87 7.64 0.82
C LYS A 95 -34.28 9.08 1.13
N ASN A 96 -33.34 9.90 1.62
CA ASN A 96 -33.59 11.31 1.91
C ASN A 96 -33.86 12.11 0.64
N ARG A 97 -33.13 11.87 -0.45
CA ARG A 97 -33.34 12.48 -1.76
C ARG A 97 -34.72 12.14 -2.32
N ALA A 98 -35.14 10.87 -2.25
CA ALA A 98 -36.46 10.43 -2.68
C ALA A 98 -37.58 11.10 -1.87
N LYS A 99 -37.42 11.24 -0.54
CA LYS A 99 -38.38 11.97 0.31
C LYS A 99 -38.49 13.45 -0.08
N ARG A 100 -37.37 14.12 -0.37
CA ARG A 100 -37.35 15.52 -0.85
C ARG A 100 -38.01 15.66 -2.22
N GLN A 101 -37.72 14.78 -3.17
CA GLN A 101 -38.35 14.79 -4.50
C GLN A 101 -39.87 14.60 -4.42
N ARG A 102 -40.35 13.65 -3.60
CA ARG A 102 -41.78 13.46 -3.35
C ARG A 102 -42.45 14.71 -2.75
N ARG A 103 -41.79 15.39 -1.79
CA ARG A 103 -42.30 16.67 -1.23
C ARG A 103 -42.33 17.77 -2.28
N ASN A 104 -41.28 17.92 -3.08
CA ASN A 104 -41.20 18.94 -4.12
C ASN A 104 -42.25 18.73 -5.22
N ALA A 105 -42.51 17.48 -5.64
CA ALA A 105 -43.57 17.16 -6.58
C ALA A 105 -44.95 17.56 -6.04
N LYS A 106 -45.24 17.25 -4.77
CA LYS A 106 -46.49 17.66 -4.11
C LYS A 106 -46.61 19.19 -3.94
N GLY A 107 -45.50 19.88 -3.67
CA GLY A 107 -45.47 21.35 -3.56
C GLY A 107 -45.70 22.05 -4.90
N LYS A 108 -45.09 21.54 -5.98
CA LYS A 108 -45.32 22.04 -7.36
C LYS A 108 -46.75 21.82 -7.84
N GLY A 109 -47.37 20.69 -7.48
CA GLY A 109 -48.79 20.45 -7.78
C GLY A 109 -49.76 21.37 -7.04
N LYS A 110 -49.37 21.92 -5.88
CA LYS A 110 -50.17 22.93 -5.16
C LYS A 110 -49.95 24.35 -5.68
N ALA A 111 -48.74 24.68 -6.12
CA ALA A 111 -48.43 25.99 -6.71
C ALA A 111 -48.91 26.14 -8.17
N ALA A 112 -49.22 25.05 -8.86
CA ALA A 112 -49.80 25.08 -10.21
C ALA A 112 -51.35 25.04 -10.21
N VAL A 113 -51.98 24.86 -9.05
CA VAL A 113 -53.44 24.76 -8.88
C VAL A 113 -54.01 25.96 -8.09
N SER A 114 -53.15 26.91 -7.68
CA SER A 114 -53.52 28.23 -7.15
C SER A 114 -53.08 29.31 -8.13
#